data_AF-A0A5N5TJR8-F1
#
_entry.id   AF-A0A5N5TJR8-F1
#
_cell.length_a   1.000
_cell.length_b   1.000
_cell.length_c   1.000
_cell.angle_alpha   90.00
_cell.angle_beta   90.00
_cell.angle_gamma   90.00
#
_symmetry.space_group_name_H-M   'P 1'
#
loop_
_entity.id
_entity.type
_entity.pdbx_description
1 polymer ?
#
loop_
_entity_poly.entity_id
_entity_poly.type
_entity_poly.pdbx_seq_one_letter_code
_entity_poly.pdbx_strand_id
1 'polypeptide(L)'
;MEPLKLRYQLRNVRERLAKNLVEKGVLTTEKQNFLVFDMTTHPLTDNSTKTKLVKKVQDSVLSRWVGDPQRMDKRMLSLIYLAHASDVLENAFAPLSDDDYEVAMKRVRDLLDLDLEAEAAKSNANSLMWAVFAAFIK
;
A
#
# COMPACT_ATOMS: atom_id res chain seq x y z
N MET A 1 -27.59 -2.03 -5.70
CA MET A 1 -26.90 -3.30 -5.40
C MET A 1 -27.67 -4.43 -6.04
N GLU A 2 -27.01 -5.29 -6.81
CA GLU A 2 -27.64 -6.40 -7.52
C GLU A 2 -27.62 -7.67 -6.64
N PRO A 3 -28.79 -8.27 -6.30
CA PRO A 3 -28.87 -9.38 -5.34
C PRO A 3 -28.06 -10.62 -5.72
N LEU A 4 -27.91 -10.89 -7.02
CA LEU A 4 -27.15 -12.03 -7.52
C LEU A 4 -25.64 -11.87 -7.31
N LYS A 5 -25.15 -10.63 -7.19
CA LYS A 5 -23.72 -10.33 -7.02
C LYS A 5 -23.24 -10.33 -5.57
N LEU A 6 -24.14 -10.42 -4.58
CA LEU A 6 -23.81 -10.44 -3.15
C LEU A 6 -22.84 -11.55 -2.74
N ARG A 7 -22.84 -12.67 -3.48
CA ARG A 7 -21.95 -13.81 -3.20
C ARG A 7 -20.49 -13.56 -3.59
N TYR A 8 -20.20 -12.55 -4.42
CA TYR A 8 -18.83 -12.22 -4.85
C TYR A 8 -18.09 -11.30 -3.86
N GLN A 9 -18.78 -10.73 -2.88
CA GLN A 9 -18.14 -9.88 -1.89
C GLN A 9 -17.24 -10.73 -0.98
N LEU A 10 -15.95 -10.40 -0.94
CA LEU A 10 -15.01 -11.01 -0.01
C LEU A 10 -15.35 -10.59 1.42
N ARG A 11 -15.57 -11.57 2.30
CA ARG A 11 -15.89 -11.37 3.71
C ARG A 11 -14.65 -11.57 4.59
N ASN A 12 -14.67 -10.93 5.75
CA ASN A 12 -13.66 -11.08 6.82
C ASN A 12 -12.22 -10.86 6.32
N VAL A 13 -12.03 -9.88 5.43
CA VAL A 13 -10.74 -9.63 4.78
C VAL A 13 -9.68 -9.24 5.80
N ARG A 14 -10.01 -8.38 6.77
CA ARG A 14 -9.07 -7.90 7.80
C ARG A 14 -8.59 -9.04 8.69
N GLU A 15 -9.51 -9.90 9.13
CA GLU A 15 -9.25 -11.04 9.99
C GLU A 15 -8.36 -12.06 9.26
N ARG A 16 -8.67 -12.34 7.99
CA ARG A 16 -7.84 -13.23 7.16
C ARG A 16 -6.45 -12.66 6.91
N LEU A 17 -6.32 -11.35 6.69
CA LEU A 17 -5.01 -10.69 6.54
C LEU A 17 -4.21 -10.73 7.84
N ALA A 18 -4.83 -10.42 8.99
CA ALA A 18 -4.18 -10.50 10.29
C ALA A 18 -3.66 -11.93 10.57
N LYS A 19 -4.50 -12.95 10.33
CA LYS A 19 -4.09 -14.35 10.48
C LYS A 19 -2.88 -14.70 9.59
N ASN A 20 -2.89 -14.31 8.32
CA ASN A 20 -1.75 -14.53 7.42
C ASN A 20 -0.47 -13.83 7.91
N LEU A 21 -0.59 -12.65 8.53
CA LEU A 21 0.56 -11.93 9.10
C LEU A 21 1.07 -12.58 10.38
N VAL A 22 0.19 -13.19 11.18
CA VAL A 22 0.59 -14.03 12.33
C VAL A 22 1.34 -15.28 11.86
N GLU A 23 0.82 -15.98 10.85
CA GLU A 23 1.47 -17.17 10.27
C GLU A 23 2.86 -16.85 9.68
N LYS A 24 3.07 -15.62 9.21
CA LYS A 24 4.36 -15.11 8.73
C LYS A 24 5.26 -14.53 9.82
N GLY A 25 4.83 -14.54 11.09
CA GLY A 25 5.59 -14.02 12.23
C GLY A 25 5.68 -12.50 12.33
N VAL A 26 4.92 -11.75 11.51
CA VAL A 26 4.91 -10.28 11.55
C VAL A 26 4.09 -9.79 12.74
N LEU A 27 2.93 -10.41 12.97
CA LEU A 27 2.08 -10.17 14.13
C LEU A 27 2.14 -11.37 15.08
N THR A 28 1.72 -11.18 16.33
CA THR A 28 1.42 -12.29 17.25
C THR A 28 -0.09 -12.36 17.52
N THR A 29 -0.51 -13.33 18.33
CA THR A 29 -1.88 -13.43 18.83
C THR A 29 -1.86 -13.36 20.34
N GLU A 30 -2.59 -12.38 20.88
CA GLU A 30 -2.74 -12.21 22.32
C GLU A 30 -4.22 -12.20 22.67
N LYS A 31 -4.55 -12.75 23.84
CA LYS A 31 -5.89 -12.62 24.43
C LYS A 31 -5.81 -11.53 25.50
N GLN A 32 -6.45 -10.40 25.22
CA GLN A 32 -6.55 -9.30 26.17
C GLN A 32 -7.89 -9.42 26.92
N ASN A 33 -7.81 -9.48 28.25
CA ASN A 33 -8.98 -9.53 29.10
C ASN A 33 -9.33 -8.10 29.52
N PHE A 34 -10.47 -7.61 29.06
CA PHE A 34 -11.06 -6.35 29.51
C PHE A 34 -12.06 -6.63 30.63
N LEU A 35 -12.42 -5.59 31.40
CA LEU A 35 -13.33 -5.72 32.55
C LEU A 35 -14.66 -6.43 32.22
N VAL A 36 -15.14 -6.30 30.98
CA VAL A 36 -16.45 -6.79 30.54
C VAL A 36 -16.41 -7.81 29.39
N PHE A 37 -15.25 -8.06 28.78
CA PHE A 37 -15.10 -9.03 27.69
C PHE A 37 -13.63 -9.37 27.46
N ASP A 38 -13.40 -10.50 26.78
CA ASP A 38 -12.08 -10.83 26.26
C ASP A 38 -12.03 -10.51 24.76
N MET A 39 -10.89 -10.00 24.29
CA MET A 39 -10.65 -9.71 22.89
C MET A 39 -9.32 -10.32 22.44
N THR A 40 -9.34 -11.02 21.31
CA THR A 40 -8.13 -11.44 20.63
C THR A 40 -7.55 -10.25 19.86
N THR A 41 -6.30 -9.89 20.17
CA THR A 41 -5.56 -8.82 19.50
C THR A 41 -4.35 -9.37 18.74
N HIS A 42 -3.88 -8.58 17.77
CA HIS A 42 -2.77 -8.94 16.91
C HIS A 42 -1.68 -7.86 16.92
N PRO A 43 -0.94 -7.71 18.03
CA PRO A 43 0.11 -6.70 18.10
C PRO A 43 1.28 -7.04 17.16
N LEU A 44 1.99 -6.00 16.73
CA LEU A 44 3.16 -6.10 15.87
C LEU A 44 4.35 -6.63 16.68
N THR A 45 4.88 -7.79 16.30
CA THR A 45 6.09 -8.37 16.89
C THR A 45 7.33 -8.03 16.09
N ASP A 46 7.29 -8.12 14.76
CA ASP A 46 8.43 -7.80 13.91
C ASP A 46 8.40 -6.33 13.45
N ASN A 47 8.88 -5.44 14.32
CA ASN A 47 9.04 -4.03 13.97
C ASN A 47 10.08 -3.82 12.86
N SER A 48 11.05 -4.73 12.70
CA SER A 48 12.11 -4.59 11.71
C SER A 48 11.57 -4.69 10.28
N THR A 49 10.61 -5.60 10.03
CA THR A 49 9.96 -5.76 8.73
C THR A 49 9.11 -4.54 8.37
N LYS A 50 8.36 -3.99 9.34
CA LYS A 50 7.61 -2.74 9.11
C LYS A 50 8.53 -1.58 8.75
N THR A 51 9.59 -1.35 9.52
CA THR A 51 10.54 -0.27 9.27
C THR A 51 11.25 -0.43 7.92
N LYS A 52 11.63 -1.65 7.54
CA LYS A 52 12.20 -1.93 6.20
C LYS A 52 11.23 -1.62 5.08
N LEU A 53 9.94 -1.96 5.24
CA LEU A 53 8.90 -1.65 4.26
C LEU A 53 8.74 -0.13 4.08
N VAL A 54 8.59 0.60 5.18
CA VAL A 54 8.46 2.08 5.18
C VAL A 54 9.66 2.71 4.50
N LYS A 55 10.88 2.30 4.90
CA LYS A 55 12.12 2.82 4.29
C LYS A 55 12.19 2.52 2.79
N LYS A 56 11.75 1.33 2.35
CA LYS A 56 11.76 0.97 0.93
C LYS A 56 10.80 1.85 0.10
N VAL A 57 9.64 2.21 0.67
CA VAL A 57 8.69 3.14 0.05
C VAL A 57 9.32 4.55 -0.02
N GLN A 58 9.86 5.06 1.09
CA GLN A 58 10.56 6.35 1.13
C GLN A 58 11.70 6.42 0.09
N ASP A 59 12.61 5.44 0.12
CA ASP A 59 13.73 5.37 -0.82
C ASP A 59 13.27 5.36 -2.28
N SER A 60 12.16 4.68 -2.59
CA SER A 60 11.65 4.60 -3.97
C SER A 60 11.21 5.94 -4.56
N VAL A 61 10.80 6.89 -3.72
CA VAL A 61 10.41 8.25 -4.12
C VAL A 61 11.45 9.30 -3.71
N LEU A 62 12.58 8.89 -3.11
CA LEU A 62 13.68 9.75 -2.70
C LEU A 62 14.99 9.34 -3.37
N SER A 63 15.82 8.59 -2.64
CA SER A 63 17.20 8.23 -3.00
C SER A 63 17.31 7.33 -4.24
N ARG A 64 16.27 6.53 -4.52
CA ARG A 64 16.20 5.56 -5.63
C ARG A 64 15.19 5.97 -6.70
N TRP A 65 14.75 7.22 -6.70
CA TRP A 65 13.82 7.72 -7.70
C TRP A 65 14.42 7.63 -9.11
N VAL A 66 13.69 7.00 -10.03
CA VAL A 66 14.16 6.76 -11.40
C VAL A 66 13.59 7.79 -12.39
N GLY A 67 12.59 8.57 -12.00
CA GLY A 67 11.89 9.53 -12.87
C GLY A 67 10.92 8.91 -13.88
N ASP A 68 11.16 7.66 -14.27
CA ASP A 68 10.30 6.90 -15.18
C ASP A 68 9.57 5.77 -14.42
N PRO A 69 8.23 5.82 -14.28
CA PRO A 69 7.43 4.78 -13.64
C PRO A 69 7.61 3.40 -14.29
N GLN A 70 7.92 3.34 -15.59
CA GLN A 70 8.08 2.07 -16.28
C GLN A 70 9.33 1.32 -15.83
N ARG A 71 10.35 2.04 -15.35
CA ARG A 71 11.60 1.49 -14.84
C ARG A 71 11.55 1.15 -13.34
N MET A 72 10.51 1.58 -12.63
CA MET A 72 10.29 1.18 -11.23
C MET A 72 9.86 -0.28 -11.14
N ASP A 73 10.22 -0.94 -10.04
CA ASP A 73 9.68 -2.26 -9.70
C ASP A 73 8.15 -2.19 -9.64
N LYS A 74 7.47 -3.02 -10.43
CA LYS A 74 6.01 -2.96 -10.60
C LYS A 74 5.27 -3.19 -9.28
N ARG A 75 5.84 -4.00 -8.37
CA ARG A 75 5.27 -4.21 -7.03
C ARG A 75 5.37 -2.95 -6.18
N MET A 76 6.51 -2.26 -6.21
CA MET A 76 6.68 -1.00 -5.50
C MET A 76 5.78 0.10 -6.06
N LEU A 77 5.69 0.24 -7.39
CA LEU A 77 4.80 1.20 -8.02
C LEU A 77 3.33 0.95 -7.63
N SER A 78 2.90 -0.32 -7.68
CA SER A 78 1.55 -0.71 -7.25
C SER A 78 1.30 -0.40 -5.77
N LEU A 79 2.30 -0.63 -4.92
CA LEU A 79 2.19 -0.31 -3.51
C LEU A 79 1.99 1.18 -3.28
N ILE A 80 2.71 2.05 -4.01
CA ILE A 80 2.57 3.52 -3.89
C ILE A 80 1.15 3.95 -4.27
N TYR A 81 0.66 3.55 -5.46
CA TYR A 81 -0.69 3.92 -5.91
C TYR A 81 -1.79 3.41 -4.97
N LEU A 82 -1.72 2.14 -4.56
CA LEU A 82 -2.75 1.55 -3.69
C LEU A 82 -2.67 2.10 -2.26
N ALA A 83 -1.48 2.39 -1.75
CA ALA A 83 -1.31 3.02 -0.44
C ALA A 83 -1.82 4.47 -0.44
N HIS A 84 -1.63 5.20 -1.55
CA HIS A 84 -2.20 6.53 -1.73
C HIS A 84 -3.74 6.45 -1.78
N ALA A 85 -4.30 5.60 -2.63
CA ALA A 85 -5.75 5.41 -2.76
C ALA A 85 -6.44 4.86 -1.49
N SER A 86 -5.66 4.30 -0.56
CA SER A 86 -6.15 3.82 0.74
C SER A 86 -5.88 4.80 1.88
N ASP A 87 -5.41 6.02 1.59
CA ASP A 87 -5.08 7.07 2.57
C ASP A 87 -4.09 6.63 3.67
N VAL A 88 -3.15 5.75 3.34
CA VAL A 88 -2.13 5.25 4.29
C VAL A 88 -0.71 5.60 3.91
N LEU A 89 -0.46 6.11 2.70
CA LEU A 89 0.89 6.44 2.23
C LEU A 89 1.55 7.54 3.06
N GLU A 90 0.78 8.53 3.52
CA GLU A 90 1.31 9.64 4.33
C GLU A 90 1.93 9.18 5.65
N ASN A 91 1.44 8.06 6.22
CA ASN A 91 2.05 7.45 7.42
C ASN A 91 3.50 7.02 7.17
N ALA A 92 3.86 6.69 5.93
CA ALA A 92 5.24 6.35 5.56
C ALA A 92 6.12 7.61 5.43
N PHE A 93 5.55 8.79 5.22
CA PHE A 93 6.29 10.04 5.02
C PHE A 93 6.34 10.90 6.28
N ALA A 94 5.45 10.71 7.25
CA ALA A 94 5.45 11.42 8.52
C ALA A 94 6.81 11.47 9.26
N PRO A 95 7.70 10.46 9.18
CA PRO A 95 9.02 10.53 9.83
C PRO A 95 10.11 11.25 9.01
N LEU A 96 9.83 11.74 7.80
CA LEU A 96 10.80 12.44 6.95
C LEU A 96 11.06 13.86 7.46
N SER A 97 12.16 14.48 7.00
CA SER A 97 12.34 15.94 7.14
C SER A 97 11.34 16.68 6.24
N ASP A 98 11.08 17.95 6.53
CA ASP A 98 10.18 18.80 5.72
C ASP A 98 10.60 18.82 4.25
N ASP A 99 11.90 18.99 3.97
CA ASP A 99 12.45 18.98 2.61
C ASP A 99 12.20 17.64 1.88
N ASP A 100 12.46 16.51 2.54
CA ASP A 100 12.26 15.18 1.94
C ASP A 100 10.77 14.88 1.76
N TYR A 101 9.92 15.32 2.70
CA TYR A 101 8.47 15.18 2.62
C TYR A 101 7.93 15.94 1.40
N GLU A 102 8.35 17.19 1.19
CA GLU A 102 7.94 17.98 0.04
C GLU A 102 8.35 17.31 -1.28
N VAL A 103 9.59 16.82 -1.38
CA VAL A 103 10.09 16.11 -2.57
C VAL A 103 9.32 14.82 -2.81
N ALA A 104 9.08 14.01 -1.77
CA ALA A 104 8.33 12.77 -1.87
C ALA A 104 6.89 13.03 -2.33
N MET A 105 6.20 14.00 -1.71
CA MET A 105 4.83 14.36 -2.06
C MET A 105 4.71 14.97 -3.45
N LYS A 106 5.72 15.73 -3.90
CA LYS A 106 5.78 16.22 -5.27
C LYS A 106 5.88 15.05 -6.26
N ARG A 107 6.80 14.12 -6.05
CA ARG A 107 6.98 12.96 -6.94
C ARG A 107 5.76 12.04 -6.96
N VAL A 108 5.08 11.86 -5.82
CA VAL A 108 3.81 11.12 -5.78
C VAL A 108 2.73 11.84 -6.59
N ARG A 109 2.59 13.16 -6.47
CA ARG A 109 1.68 13.93 -7.33
C ARG A 109 2.02 13.80 -8.80
N ASP A 110 3.29 13.93 -9.16
CA ASP A 110 3.76 13.76 -10.53
C ASP A 110 3.40 12.37 -11.09
N LEU A 111 3.39 11.32 -10.26
CA LEU A 111 2.90 9.98 -10.64
C LEU A 111 1.39 9.98 -10.87
N LEU A 112 0.61 10.57 -9.96
CA LEU A 112 -0.85 10.57 -10.03
C LEU A 112 -1.39 11.38 -11.22
N ASP A 113 -0.65 12.41 -11.64
CA ASP A 113 -0.98 13.27 -12.78
C ASP A 113 -0.59 12.66 -14.14
N LEU A 114 -0.05 11.44 -14.17
CA LEU A 114 0.30 10.74 -15.41
C LEU A 114 -0.94 10.37 -16.22
N ASP A 115 -0.79 10.39 -17.55
CA ASP A 115 -1.72 9.74 -18.45
C ASP A 115 -1.55 8.21 -18.36
N LEU A 116 -2.36 7.59 -17.50
CA LEU A 116 -2.30 6.16 -17.25
C LEU A 116 -2.68 5.31 -18.47
N GLU A 117 -3.49 5.84 -19.40
CA GLU A 117 -3.84 5.14 -20.64
C GLU A 117 -2.64 5.11 -21.58
N ALA A 118 -1.92 6.23 -21.70
CA ALA A 118 -0.66 6.29 -22.43
C ALA A 118 0.41 5.37 -21.80
N GLU A 119 0.52 5.33 -20.47
CA GLU A 119 1.45 4.43 -19.77
C GLU A 119 1.09 2.95 -19.96
N ALA A 120 -0.19 2.62 -20.06
CA ALA A 120 -0.66 1.26 -20.34
C ALA A 120 -0.35 0.81 -21.78
N ALA A 121 -0.26 1.75 -22.73
CA ALA A 121 0.00 1.47 -24.13
C ALA A 121 1.49 1.25 -24.46
N LYS A 122 2.39 1.55 -23.54
CA LYS A 122 3.84 1.35 -23.72
C LYS A 122 4.20 -0.14 -23.83
N SER A 123 5.31 -0.42 -24.54
CA SER A 123 5.81 -1.80 -24.68
C SER A 123 6.18 -2.39 -23.30
N ASN A 124 5.80 -3.65 -23.07
CA ASN A 124 5.99 -4.37 -21.80
C ASN A 124 5.27 -3.79 -20.58
N ALA A 125 4.31 -2.88 -20.76
CA ALA A 125 3.45 -2.41 -19.68
C ALA A 125 2.47 -3.50 -19.23
N ASN A 126 2.13 -3.52 -17.94
CA ASN A 126 1.06 -4.36 -17.42
C ASN A 126 -0.25 -3.57 -17.50
N SER A 127 -1.01 -3.77 -18.58
CA SER A 127 -2.25 -3.02 -18.85
C SER A 127 -3.29 -3.15 -17.72
N LEU A 128 -3.41 -4.34 -17.11
CA LEU A 128 -4.35 -4.55 -16.00
C LEU A 128 -3.94 -3.75 -14.76
N MET A 129 -2.64 -3.68 -14.45
CA MET A 129 -2.13 -2.88 -13.33
C MET A 129 -2.47 -1.39 -13.51
N TRP A 130 -2.23 -0.84 -14.70
CA TRP A 130 -2.57 0.55 -15.03
C TRP A 130 -4.08 0.80 -15.02
N ALA A 131 -4.89 -0.15 -15.48
CA ALA A 131 -6.34 -0.06 -15.40
C ALA A 131 -6.84 -0.03 -13.95
N VAL A 132 -6.20 -0.79 -13.05
CA VAL A 132 -6.51 -0.72 -11.61
C VAL A 132 -6.13 0.66 -11.05
N PHE A 133 -4.98 1.22 -11.41
CA PHE A 133 -4.62 2.58 -10.97
C PHE A 133 -5.63 3.62 -11.45
N ALA A 134 -6.06 3.53 -12.72
CA ALA A 134 -7.06 4.42 -13.29
C ALA A 134 -8.42 4.31 -12.59
N ALA A 135 -8.77 3.13 -12.05
CA ALA A 135 -10.00 2.95 -11.30
C ALA A 135 -9.97 3.59 -9.89
N PHE A 136 -8.79 3.90 -9.35
CA PHE A 136 -8.62 4.50 -8.03
C PHE A 136 -8.28 6.00 -8.06
N ILE A 137 -7.81 6.53 -9.19
CA ILE A 137 -7.52 7.96 -9.36
C ILE A 137 -8.74 8.75 -9.87
N LYS A 138 -9.69 8.07 -10.53
CA LYS A 138 -10.94 8.68 -11.03
C LYS A 138 -12.00 8.86 -9.94
#